data_AF-A0A2I1K779-F1
#
_entry.id   AF-A0A2I1K779-F1
#
_cell.length_a   1.000
_cell.length_b   1.000
_cell.length_c   1.000
_cell.angle_alpha   90.00
_cell.angle_beta   90.00
_cell.angle_gamma   90.00
#
_symmetry.space_group_name_H-M   'P 1'
#
loop_
_entity.id
_entity.type
_entity.pdbx_description
1 polymer ?
#
loop_
_entity_poly.entity_id
_entity_poly.type
_entity_poly.pdbx_seq_one_letter_code
_entity_poly.pdbx_strand_id
1 'polypeptide(L)'
;MTKHCLPTMKEAGFGRVITISCGHGRRPDKYKSAYVAAKHGQIGFTNTVAMEEAKNDITANCILPDAANTCPYSRAISYPR
;
A
#
# COMPACT_ATOMS: atom_id res chain seq x y z
N MET A 1 -0.11 1.72 -11.56
CA MET A 1 1.35 1.58 -11.43
C MET A 1 1.80 0.13 -11.60
N THR A 2 1.47 -0.79 -10.67
CA THR A 2 1.97 -2.18 -10.69
C THR A 2 1.80 -2.89 -12.04
N LYS A 3 0.62 -2.79 -12.67
CA LYS A 3 0.36 -3.36 -14.02
C LYS A 3 1.43 -2.99 -15.06
N HIS A 4 1.96 -1.77 -15.02
CA HIS A 4 2.95 -1.30 -15.99
C HIS A 4 4.38 -1.72 -15.63
N CYS A 5 4.68 -1.98 -14.36
CA CYS A 5 6.00 -2.40 -13.90
C CYS A 5 6.20 -3.91 -14.00
N LEU A 6 5.12 -4.70 -13.90
CA LEU A 6 5.17 -6.17 -13.89
C LEU A 6 5.85 -6.78 -15.13
N PRO A 7 5.59 -6.33 -16.37
CA PRO A 7 6.26 -6.90 -17.54
C PRO A 7 7.79 -6.81 -17.46
N THR A 8 8.33 -5.65 -17.09
CA THR A 8 9.78 -5.45 -16.95
C THR A 8 10.37 -6.27 -15.82
N MET A 9 9.65 -6.44 -14.70
CA MET A 9 10.09 -7.33 -13.60
C MET A 9 10.12 -8.80 -14.04
N LYS A 10 9.15 -9.24 -14.85
CA LYS A 10 9.11 -10.60 -15.41
C LYS A 10 10.26 -10.84 -16.37
N GLU A 11 10.55 -9.90 -17.26
CA GLU A 11 11.68 -9.97 -18.19
C GLU A 11 13.02 -10.03 -17.46
N ALA A 12 13.16 -9.29 -16.36
CA ALA A 12 14.34 -9.33 -15.51
C ALA A 12 14.43 -10.58 -14.61
N GLY A 13 13.36 -11.38 -14.50
CA GLY A 13 13.28 -12.54 -13.61
C GLY A 13 13.34 -12.18 -12.12
N PHE A 14 13.05 -10.92 -11.75
CA PHE A 14 13.11 -10.44 -10.38
C PHE A 14 12.26 -9.18 -10.20
N GLY A 15 11.52 -9.09 -9.10
CA GLY A 15 10.80 -7.86 -8.76
C GLY A 15 10.34 -7.76 -7.31
N ARG A 16 10.26 -6.53 -6.78
CA ARG A 16 9.75 -6.28 -5.43
C ARG A 16 8.74 -5.14 -5.48
N VAL A 17 7.50 -5.44 -5.11
CA VAL A 17 6.41 -4.46 -5.06
C VAL A 17 6.09 -4.17 -3.60
N ILE A 18 6.11 -2.89 -3.23
CA ILE A 18 5.74 -2.45 -1.88
C ILE A 18 4.58 -1.46 -1.99
N THR A 19 3.43 -1.82 -1.41
CA THR A 19 2.25 -0.96 -1.37
C THR A 19 2.11 -0.33 0.01
N ILE A 20 1.92 0.99 0.06
CA ILE A 20 1.68 1.72 1.32
C ILE A 20 0.18 1.84 1.59
N SER A 21 -0.30 1.10 2.59
CA SER A 21 -1.68 1.18 3.09
C SER A 21 -1.73 1.97 4.40
N CYS A 22 -2.53 1.55 5.37
CA CYS A 22 -2.69 2.16 6.70
C CYS A 22 -3.30 1.13 7.66
N GLY A 23 -3.16 1.32 8.97
CA GLY A 23 -3.88 0.54 9.99
C GLY A 23 -5.40 0.46 9.74
N HIS A 24 -5.98 1.49 9.11
CA HIS A 24 -7.39 1.52 8.68
C HIS A 24 -7.76 0.49 7.62
N GLY A 25 -6.78 -0.11 6.95
CA GLY A 25 -6.98 -1.26 6.05
C GLY A 25 -7.20 -2.58 6.79
N ARG A 26 -7.02 -2.62 8.11
CA ARG A 26 -7.24 -3.82 8.95
C ARG A 26 -8.27 -3.59 10.05
N ARG A 27 -8.30 -2.39 10.64
CA ARG A 27 -9.31 -1.98 11.63
C ARG A 27 -9.90 -0.62 11.24
N PRO A 28 -11.20 -0.53 10.92
CA PRO A 28 -11.81 0.70 10.46
C PRO A 28 -12.11 1.69 11.59
N ASP A 29 -12.16 2.98 11.26
CA ASP A 29 -12.68 4.04 12.12
C ASP A 29 -13.99 4.61 11.54
N LYS A 30 -14.85 5.15 12.41
CA LYS A 30 -16.06 5.88 11.98
C LYS A 30 -15.69 7.10 11.12
N TYR A 31 -16.59 7.48 10.20
CA TYR A 31 -16.49 8.66 9.32
C TYR A 31 -15.37 8.64 8.26
N LYS A 32 -14.76 7.47 7.99
CA LYS A 32 -13.68 7.33 7.00
C LYS A 32 -13.98 6.25 5.94
N SER A 33 -15.24 6.00 5.62
CA SER A 33 -15.68 4.85 4.79
C SER A 33 -14.93 4.72 3.46
N ALA A 34 -14.84 5.79 2.68
CA ALA A 34 -14.13 5.78 1.39
C ALA A 34 -12.63 5.49 1.57
N TYR A 35 -12.00 6.07 2.59
CA TYR A 35 -10.59 5.84 2.90
C TYR A 35 -10.35 4.39 3.35
N VAL A 36 -11.16 3.89 4.27
CA VAL A 36 -11.12 2.50 4.78
C VAL A 36 -11.28 1.51 3.63
N ALA A 37 -12.25 1.72 2.75
CA ALA A 37 -12.50 0.87 1.58
C ALA A 37 -11.27 0.83 0.66
N ALA A 38 -10.70 2.00 0.34
CA ALA A 38 -9.49 2.08 -0.47
C ALA A 38 -8.31 1.35 0.19
N LYS A 39 -8.11 1.49 1.52
CA LYS A 39 -7.01 0.86 2.25
C LYS A 39 -7.15 -0.66 2.39
N HIS A 40 -8.37 -1.17 2.56
CA HIS A 40 -8.64 -2.61 2.47
C HIS A 40 -8.38 -3.12 1.05
N GLY A 41 -8.84 -2.39 0.03
CA GLY A 41 -8.59 -2.71 -1.37
C GLY A 41 -7.10 -2.81 -1.71
N GLN A 42 -6.26 -1.92 -1.18
CA GLN A 42 -4.81 -1.99 -1.35
C GLN A 42 -4.19 -3.27 -0.76
N ILE A 43 -4.68 -3.75 0.38
CA ILE A 43 -4.20 -4.99 1.01
C ILE A 43 -4.61 -6.19 0.16
N GLY A 44 -5.89 -6.29 -0.21
CA GLY A 44 -6.39 -7.36 -1.08
C GLY A 44 -5.64 -7.41 -2.41
N PHE A 45 -5.50 -6.25 -3.06
CA PHE A 45 -4.73 -6.10 -4.29
C PHE A 45 -3.29 -6.60 -4.15
N THR A 46 -2.60 -6.22 -3.07
CA THR A 46 -1.20 -6.62 -2.87
C THR A 46 -1.06 -8.13 -2.65
N ASN A 47 -2.00 -8.72 -1.90
CA ASN A 47 -2.04 -10.18 -1.70
C ASN A 47 -2.26 -10.92 -3.02
N THR A 48 -3.19 -10.45 -3.86
CA THR A 48 -3.45 -11.03 -5.17
C THR A 48 -2.21 -10.97 -6.06
N VAL A 49 -1.56 -9.81 -6.17
CA VAL A 49 -0.31 -9.67 -6.95
C VAL A 49 0.78 -10.61 -6.43
N ALA A 50 0.95 -10.73 -5.11
CA ALA A 50 1.93 -11.64 -4.53
C ALA A 50 1.68 -13.11 -4.93
N MET A 51 0.40 -13.53 -4.97
CA MET A 51 0.02 -14.88 -5.36
C MET A 51 0.19 -15.12 -6.86
N GLU A 52 -0.20 -14.15 -7.70
CA GLU A 52 -0.12 -14.25 -9.16
C GLU A 52 1.32 -14.32 -9.65
N GLU A 53 2.22 -13.60 -8.98
CA GLU A 53 3.59 -13.35 -9.44
C GLU A 53 4.65 -14.17 -8.69
N ALA A 54 4.23 -15.03 -7.76
CA ALA A 54 5.12 -15.87 -6.95
C ALA A 54 6.05 -16.77 -7.78
N LYS A 55 5.60 -17.22 -8.97
CA LYS A 55 6.41 -18.07 -9.86
C LYS A 55 7.48 -17.31 -10.65
N ASN A 56 7.41 -15.98 -10.67
CA ASN A 56 8.26 -15.11 -11.46
C ASN A 56 9.38 -14.46 -10.62
N ASP A 57 9.63 -14.96 -9.39
CA ASP A 57 10.48 -14.33 -8.37
C ASP A 57 10.13 -12.84 -8.14
N ILE A 58 8.82 -12.55 -8.15
CA ILE A 58 8.29 -11.24 -7.84
C ILE A 58 7.49 -11.35 -6.54
N THR A 59 7.92 -10.60 -5.51
CA THR A 59 7.19 -10.55 -4.23
C THR A 59 6.45 -9.23 -4.11
N ALA A 60 5.24 -9.26 -3.57
CA ALA A 60 4.49 -8.04 -3.24
C ALA A 60 4.14 -8.01 -1.75
N ASN A 61 4.44 -6.90 -1.07
CA ASN A 61 4.19 -6.72 0.35
C ASN A 61 3.48 -5.40 0.63
N CYS A 62 2.61 -5.39 1.63
CA CYS A 62 1.86 -4.21 2.03
C CYS A 62 2.34 -3.72 3.40
N ILE A 63 2.72 -2.45 3.49
CA ILE A 63 3.15 -1.81 4.74
C ILE A 63 2.03 -0.88 5.22
N LEU A 64 1.68 -0.99 6.50
CA LEU A 64 0.61 -0.24 7.13
C LEU A 64 1.20 0.75 8.15
N PRO A 65 1.71 1.91 7.69
CA PRO A 65 2.15 2.95 8.60
C PRO A 65 0.96 3.58 9.33
N ASP A 66 1.25 4.06 10.53
CA ASP A 66 0.42 5.03 11.25
C ASP A 66 1.05 6.43 11.11
N ALA A 67 0.61 7.39 11.93
CA ALA A 67 1.17 8.74 11.97
C ALA A 67 2.70 8.71 11.97
N ALA A 68 3.28 9.20 10.88
CA ALA A 68 4.72 9.38 10.71
C ALA A 68 5.03 10.87 10.61
N ASN A 69 6.20 11.27 11.10
CA ASN A 69 6.67 12.65 11.02
C ASN A 69 7.02 13.01 9.57
N THR A 70 5.99 13.31 8.81
CA THR A 70 6.04 13.72 7.41
C THR A 70 5.68 15.19 7.34
N CYS A 71 6.21 15.91 6.35
CA CYS A 71 5.96 17.35 6.19
C CYS A 71 4.46 17.74 6.25
N PRO A 72 3.52 16.98 5.66
CA PRO A 72 2.09 17.26 5.83
C PRO A 72 1.60 17.11 7.27
N TYR A 73 2.10 16.11 8.00
CA TYR A 73 1.73 15.86 9.39
C TYR A 73 2.28 16.94 10.32
N SER A 74 3.57 17.28 10.22
CA SER A 74 4.17 18.35 11.02
C SER A 74 3.48 19.69 10.78
N ARG A 75 3.14 19.98 9.52
CA ARG A 75 2.37 21.18 9.15
C ARG A 75 0.98 21.19 9.78
N ALA A 76 0.25 20.07 9.78
CA ALA A 76 -1.07 19.97 10.40
C ALA A 76 -1.05 20.21 11.92
N ILE A 77 0.02 19.79 12.62
CA ILE A 77 0.16 20.00 14.07
C ILE A 77 0.61 21.43 14.40
N SER A 78 1.33 22.09 13.49
CA SER A 78 1.83 23.46 13.68
C SER A 78 0.77 24.56 13.56
N TYR A 79 -0.41 24.26 13.00
CA TYR A 79 -1.52 25.21 12.97
C TYR A 79 -2.20 25.27 14.35
N PRO A 80 -2.39 26.46 14.94
CA PRO A 80 -3.16 26.58 16.17
C PRO A 80 -4.60 26.11 15.91
N ARG A 81 -5.11 25.26 16.81
CA ARG A 81 -6.51 24.80 16.78
C ARG A 81 -7.48 25.92 17.14
#